data_AF-A0A1V6HY34-F1
#
_entry.id   AF-A0A1V6HY34-F1
#
_cell.length_a   1.000
_cell.length_b   1.000
_cell.length_c   1.000
_cell.angle_alpha   90.00
_cell.angle_beta   90.00
_cell.angle_gamma   90.00
#
_symmetry.space_group_name_H-M   'P 1'
#
loop_
_entity.id
_entity.type
_entity.pdbx_description
1 polymer ?
#
loop_
_entity_poly.entity_id
_entity_poly.type
_entity_poly.pdbx_seq_one_letter_code
_entity_poly.pdbx_strand_id
1 'polypeptide(L)'
;MTTDSHVLLLWGDTQVGKTTLLTTAFYNPTIGEIDREESAQSISTLFQGLRDLSNQRLTKPTVVFHYDVELKMKSGKHVKVRDIKGGITRTVDEESVRERLEGVSVVLFLVQWDAGLNQINAIRGAWDHLENAHKGLVITKCEMALGKDDRAWDCYDGWWRQYDWLRKHDDLVGRFGAAVWPTSSYGFDNNTGYPAAILGEFGHSLPFNINPRNVHLPFEWAFSKMEGG
;
A
#
# COMPACT_ATOMS: atom_id res chain seq x y z
N MET A 1 -16.23 27.67 -6.13
CA MET A 1 -16.11 26.69 -5.03
C MET A 1 -14.90 25.83 -5.34
N THR A 2 -13.84 25.94 -4.56
CA THR A 2 -12.71 25.01 -4.64
C THR A 2 -13.21 23.66 -4.14
N THR A 3 -13.20 22.65 -5.01
CA THR A 3 -13.41 21.27 -4.58
C THR A 3 -12.29 20.89 -3.63
N ASP A 4 -12.64 20.61 -2.37
CA ASP A 4 -11.67 20.07 -1.40
C ASP A 4 -11.16 18.74 -1.95
N SER A 5 -9.92 18.75 -2.44
CA SER A 5 -9.26 17.58 -2.98
C SER A 5 -8.36 17.00 -1.91
N HIS A 6 -8.70 15.80 -1.44
CA HIS A 6 -7.85 15.07 -0.50
C HIS A 6 -6.80 14.26 -1.24
N VAL A 7 -5.59 14.21 -0.71
CA VAL A 7 -4.50 13.42 -1.28
C VAL A 7 -4.16 12.25 -0.36
N LEU A 8 -4.28 11.04 -0.90
CA LEU A 8 -3.75 9.80 -0.35
C LEU A 8 -2.38 9.51 -0.97
N LEU A 9 -1.33 9.51 -0.16
CA LEU A 9 0.01 9.21 -0.61
C LEU A 9 0.41 7.76 -0.30
N LEU A 10 0.95 7.05 -1.28
CA LEU A 10 1.68 5.79 -1.07
C LEU A 10 3.19 6.07 -1.01
N TRP A 11 3.79 5.90 0.16
CA TRP A 11 5.21 6.15 0.40
C TRP A 11 5.96 4.87 0.74
N GLY A 12 7.09 4.62 0.10
CA GLY A 12 7.94 3.46 0.41
C GLY A 12 8.99 3.23 -0.66
N ASP A 13 9.99 2.41 -0.33
CA ASP A 13 11.15 2.16 -1.19
C ASP A 13 10.77 1.45 -2.51
N THR A 14 11.75 1.26 -3.38
CA THR A 14 11.60 0.48 -4.61
C THR A 14 11.25 -0.97 -4.28
N GLN A 15 10.38 -1.58 -5.10
CA GLN A 15 9.97 -2.99 -4.98
C GLN A 15 9.25 -3.41 -3.69
N VAL A 16 8.79 -2.48 -2.85
CA VAL A 16 7.92 -2.80 -1.70
C VAL A 16 6.48 -3.14 -2.10
N GLY A 17 6.13 -3.08 -3.39
CA GLY A 17 4.82 -3.50 -3.89
C GLY A 17 3.71 -2.44 -3.85
N LYS A 18 4.04 -1.14 -3.88
CA LYS A 18 3.05 -0.04 -3.89
C LYS A 18 2.03 -0.15 -5.02
N THR A 19 2.51 -0.17 -6.26
CA THR A 19 1.66 -0.28 -7.45
C THR A 19 0.87 -1.59 -7.43
N THR A 20 1.51 -2.71 -7.05
CA THR A 20 0.83 -4.00 -6.94
C THR A 20 -0.28 -3.96 -5.89
N LEU A 21 -0.05 -3.40 -4.70
CA LEU A 21 -1.07 -3.22 -3.66
C LEU A 21 -2.23 -2.37 -4.18
N LEU A 22 -1.95 -1.21 -4.77
CA LEU A 22 -2.93 -0.30 -5.36
C LEU A 22 -3.80 -0.98 -6.41
N THR A 23 -3.15 -1.64 -7.37
CA THR A 23 -3.78 -2.38 -8.45
C THR A 23 -4.68 -3.49 -7.90
N THR A 24 -4.17 -4.31 -6.98
CA THR A 24 -4.94 -5.40 -6.37
C THR A 24 -6.12 -4.90 -5.54
N ALA A 25 -5.94 -3.83 -4.76
CA ALA A 25 -6.98 -3.28 -3.91
C ALA A 25 -8.17 -2.74 -4.73
N PHE A 26 -7.91 -2.02 -5.82
CA PHE A 26 -8.99 -1.46 -6.64
C PHE A 26 -9.62 -2.45 -7.62
N TYR A 27 -8.97 -3.57 -7.90
CA TYR A 27 -9.58 -4.67 -8.62
C TYR A 27 -10.63 -5.41 -7.81
N ASN A 28 -10.37 -5.58 -6.51
CA ASN A 28 -11.35 -6.17 -5.62
C ASN A 28 -12.49 -5.16 -5.39
N PRO A 29 -13.76 -5.50 -5.64
CA PRO A 29 -14.89 -4.59 -5.42
C PRO A 29 -15.17 -4.25 -3.95
N THR A 30 -14.33 -4.67 -3.00
CA THR A 30 -14.61 -4.57 -1.57
C THR A 30 -14.62 -3.14 -1.02
N ILE A 31 -13.85 -2.21 -1.61
CA ILE A 31 -13.83 -0.83 -1.13
C ILE A 31 -15.14 -0.13 -1.52
N GLY A 32 -16.03 0.03 -0.55
CA GLY A 32 -17.42 0.42 -0.74
C GLY A 32 -17.65 1.92 -0.96
N GLU A 33 -16.69 2.75 -0.57
CA GLU A 33 -16.79 4.22 -0.55
C GLU A 33 -16.54 4.84 -1.94
N ILE A 34 -15.92 4.09 -2.86
CA ILE A 34 -15.59 4.58 -4.20
C ILE A 34 -16.81 4.51 -5.10
N ASP A 35 -17.12 5.62 -5.77
CA ASP A 35 -18.01 5.62 -6.92
C ASP A 35 -17.23 5.08 -8.13
N ARG A 36 -17.46 3.80 -8.44
CA ARG A 36 -16.73 3.09 -9.50
C ARG A 36 -17.17 3.49 -10.90
N GLU A 37 -18.40 3.99 -11.07
CA GLU A 37 -18.89 4.45 -12.36
C GLU A 37 -18.19 5.75 -12.73
N GLU A 38 -18.20 6.72 -11.82
CA GLU A 38 -17.52 7.99 -12.04
C GLU A 38 -15.98 7.87 -12.00
N SER A 39 -15.44 6.88 -11.28
CA SER A 39 -13.99 6.62 -11.23
C SER A 39 -13.50 5.66 -12.33
N ALA A 40 -14.37 5.17 -13.21
CA ALA A 40 -14.06 4.09 -14.14
C ALA A 40 -12.85 4.40 -15.02
N GLN A 41 -12.76 5.62 -15.55
CA GLN A 41 -11.65 6.04 -16.40
C GLN A 41 -10.31 6.05 -15.64
N SER A 42 -10.27 6.61 -14.44
CA SER A 42 -9.06 6.65 -13.61
C SER A 42 -8.62 5.25 -13.19
N ILE A 43 -9.56 4.44 -12.69
CA ILE A 43 -9.30 3.04 -12.35
C ILE A 43 -8.85 2.27 -13.60
N SER A 44 -9.34 2.63 -14.79
CA SER A 44 -8.99 1.91 -16.00
C SER A 44 -7.51 1.99 -16.36
N THR A 45 -6.84 3.05 -15.94
CA THR A 45 -5.40 3.20 -16.14
C THR A 45 -4.58 2.22 -15.29
N LEU A 46 -5.17 1.63 -14.25
CA LEU A 46 -4.61 0.50 -13.48
C LEU A 46 -4.79 -0.86 -14.19
N PHE A 47 -5.66 -0.97 -15.21
CA PHE A 47 -5.99 -2.24 -15.84
C PHE A 47 -4.81 -2.92 -16.53
N GLN A 48 -3.78 -2.20 -16.97
CA GLN A 48 -2.59 -2.84 -17.53
C GLN A 48 -1.86 -3.68 -16.47
N GLY A 49 -1.72 -3.15 -15.25
CA GLY A 49 -1.16 -3.91 -14.13
C GLY A 49 -2.05 -5.09 -13.74
N LEU A 50 -3.37 -4.93 -13.84
CA LEU A 50 -4.32 -6.02 -13.59
C LEU A 50 -4.27 -7.13 -14.61
N ARG A 51 -4.19 -6.77 -15.88
CA ARG A 51 -4.06 -7.74 -16.97
C ARG A 51 -2.76 -8.53 -16.81
N ASP A 52 -1.68 -7.89 -16.37
CA ASP A 52 -0.44 -8.60 -16.10
C ASP A 52 -0.62 -9.58 -14.93
N LEU A 53 -1.18 -9.13 -13.81
CA LEU A 53 -1.46 -10.00 -12.65
C LEU A 53 -2.40 -11.17 -12.97
N SER A 54 -3.50 -10.92 -13.69
CA SER A 54 -4.46 -11.96 -14.10
C SER A 54 -3.85 -12.99 -15.06
N ASN A 55 -2.83 -12.60 -15.82
CA ASN A 55 -2.08 -13.48 -16.72
C ASN A 55 -0.81 -14.05 -16.07
N GLN A 56 -0.71 -14.04 -14.73
CA GLN A 56 0.42 -14.57 -13.98
C GLN A 56 1.76 -13.89 -14.31
N ARG A 57 1.71 -12.60 -14.71
CA ARG A 57 2.88 -11.79 -15.01
C ARG A 57 3.12 -10.77 -13.90
N LEU A 58 4.39 -10.46 -13.68
CA LEU A 58 4.78 -9.36 -12.81
C LEU A 58 4.33 -8.03 -13.40
N THR A 59 3.74 -7.17 -12.56
CA THR A 59 3.43 -5.79 -12.94
C THR A 59 4.72 -5.06 -13.33
N LYS A 60 4.71 -4.36 -14.47
CA LYS A 60 5.88 -3.56 -14.88
C LYS A 60 6.20 -2.49 -13.82
N PRO A 61 7.49 -2.25 -13.53
CA PRO A 61 7.88 -1.22 -12.57
C PRO A 61 7.42 0.17 -13.02
N THR A 62 7.07 1.04 -12.07
CA THR A 62 6.68 2.43 -12.32
C THR A 62 7.83 3.19 -13.00
N VAL A 63 7.69 3.42 -14.31
CA VAL A 63 8.71 4.13 -15.10
C VAL A 63 8.64 5.63 -14.82
N VAL A 64 7.42 6.16 -14.63
CA VAL A 64 7.09 7.57 -14.37
C VAL A 64 7.41 7.95 -12.90
N PHE A 65 7.73 9.23 -12.66
CA PHE A 65 8.12 9.75 -11.34
C PHE A 65 7.03 9.60 -10.27
N HIS A 66 5.78 9.84 -10.64
CA HIS A 66 4.60 9.56 -9.82
C HIS A 66 3.42 9.25 -10.75
N TYR A 67 2.40 8.62 -10.19
CA TYR A 67 1.17 8.31 -10.88
C TYR A 67 0.00 8.60 -9.95
N ASP A 68 -0.91 9.46 -10.41
CA ASP A 68 -2.08 9.91 -9.65
C ASP A 68 -3.32 9.21 -10.21
N VAL A 69 -4.10 8.57 -9.34
CA VAL A 69 -5.42 8.01 -9.62
C VAL A 69 -6.46 8.92 -8.98
N GLU A 70 -7.30 9.54 -9.79
CA GLU A 70 -8.37 10.40 -9.30
C GLU A 70 -9.64 9.57 -9.08
N LEU A 71 -10.13 9.55 -7.85
CA LEU A 71 -11.30 8.80 -7.41
C LEU A 71 -12.41 9.77 -7.01
N LYS A 72 -13.61 9.48 -7.49
CA LYS A 72 -14.85 10.04 -6.97
C LYS A 72 -15.34 9.12 -5.84
N MET A 73 -15.60 9.70 -4.68
CA MET A 73 -16.22 8.99 -3.55
C MET A 73 -17.74 9.09 -3.66
N LYS A 74 -18.47 8.10 -3.15
CA LYS A 74 -19.95 8.11 -3.10
C LYS A 74 -20.52 9.28 -2.29
N SER A 75 -19.74 9.83 -1.36
CA SER A 75 -20.06 11.05 -0.63
C SER A 75 -20.01 12.32 -1.50
N GLY A 76 -19.51 12.22 -2.74
CA GLY A 76 -19.28 13.34 -3.65
C GLY A 76 -17.89 13.97 -3.49
N LYS A 77 -17.11 13.58 -2.47
CA LYS A 77 -15.71 14.02 -2.29
C LYS A 77 -14.81 13.51 -3.41
N HIS A 78 -13.75 14.25 -3.71
CA HIS A 78 -12.72 13.86 -4.67
C HIS A 78 -11.43 13.50 -3.94
N VAL A 79 -10.92 12.30 -4.20
CA VAL A 79 -9.68 11.79 -3.60
C VAL A 79 -8.67 11.51 -4.70
N LYS A 80 -7.44 11.95 -4.49
CA LYS A 80 -6.31 11.69 -5.37
C LYS A 80 -5.37 10.69 -4.70
N VAL A 81 -5.22 9.51 -5.29
CA VAL A 81 -4.29 8.49 -4.81
C VAL A 81 -2.99 8.59 -5.59
N ARG A 82 -1.92 8.97 -4.90
CA ARG A 82 -0.60 9.24 -5.47
C ARG A 82 0.37 8.10 -5.16
N ASP A 83 0.83 7.40 -6.19
CA ASP A 83 1.92 6.41 -6.10
C ASP A 83 3.25 7.07 -6.51
N ILE A 84 4.18 7.21 -5.56
CA ILE A 84 5.51 7.78 -5.82
C ILE A 84 6.51 6.68 -6.15
N LYS A 85 7.33 6.86 -7.19
CA LYS A 85 8.38 5.90 -7.53
C LYS A 85 9.37 5.74 -6.37
N GLY A 86 9.63 4.49 -5.96
CA GLY A 86 10.40 4.21 -4.74
C GLY A 86 11.85 4.72 -4.73
N GLY A 87 12.50 4.87 -5.89
CA GLY A 87 13.85 5.45 -5.96
C GLY A 87 13.92 6.89 -5.48
N ILE A 88 12.77 7.58 -5.45
CA ILE A 88 12.63 8.98 -5.03
C ILE A 88 12.58 9.10 -3.51
N THR A 89 12.17 8.07 -2.77
CA THR A 89 12.17 8.10 -1.30
C THR A 89 13.57 8.09 -0.70
N ARG A 90 14.60 7.94 -1.54
CA ARG A 90 16.02 8.01 -1.19
C ARG A 90 16.68 9.34 -1.60
N THR A 91 15.92 10.27 -2.19
CA THR A 91 16.47 11.56 -2.65
C THR A 91 16.88 12.39 -1.42
N VAL A 92 18.08 12.95 -1.46
CA VAL A 92 18.70 13.73 -0.36
C VAL A 92 18.21 15.19 -0.36
N ASP A 93 17.50 15.61 -1.40
CA ASP A 93 17.00 16.98 -1.54
C ASP A 93 15.68 17.18 -0.76
N GLU A 94 15.77 17.82 0.40
CA GLU A 94 14.66 18.09 1.31
C GLU A 94 13.55 18.92 0.66
N GLU A 95 13.89 19.83 -0.24
CA GLU A 95 12.90 20.70 -0.92
C GLU A 95 12.01 19.88 -1.85
N SER A 96 12.63 19.02 -2.67
CA SER A 96 11.89 18.09 -3.54
C SER A 96 11.09 17.03 -2.77
N VAL A 97 11.47 16.68 -1.55
CA VAL A 97 10.65 15.84 -0.66
C VAL A 97 9.45 16.64 -0.15
N ARG A 98 9.66 17.85 0.37
CA ARG A 98 8.61 18.70 0.91
C ARG A 98 7.51 19.00 -0.10
N GLU A 99 7.86 19.41 -1.32
CA GLU A 99 6.89 19.69 -2.39
C GLU A 99 5.98 18.50 -2.70
N ARG A 100 6.50 17.27 -2.57
CA ARG A 100 5.72 16.05 -2.84
C ARG A 100 4.78 15.66 -1.70
N LEU A 101 5.11 16.09 -0.49
CA LEU A 101 4.36 15.80 0.74
C LEU A 101 3.34 16.90 1.06
N GLU A 102 3.43 18.06 0.41
CA GLU A 102 2.49 19.16 0.57
C GLU A 102 1.06 18.76 0.17
N GLY A 103 0.08 19.16 0.99
CA GLY A 103 -1.33 18.88 0.77
C GLY A 103 -1.76 17.42 1.00
N VAL A 104 -0.87 16.56 1.48
CA VAL A 104 -1.19 15.16 1.81
C VAL A 104 -2.11 15.11 3.03
N SER A 105 -3.31 14.56 2.85
CA SER A 105 -4.27 14.35 3.95
C SER A 105 -3.98 13.04 4.69
N VAL A 106 -3.61 11.99 3.95
CA VAL A 106 -3.30 10.67 4.50
C VAL A 106 -2.09 10.09 3.77
N VAL A 107 -1.19 9.46 4.51
CA VAL A 107 -0.07 8.69 3.97
C VAL A 107 -0.17 7.24 4.42
N LEU A 108 -0.02 6.32 3.48
CA LEU A 108 0.26 4.92 3.73
C LEU A 108 1.74 4.69 3.46
N PHE A 109 2.47 4.34 4.52
CA PHE A 109 3.85 3.90 4.44
C PHE A 109 3.89 2.41 4.12
N LEU A 110 4.69 2.00 3.15
CA LEU A 110 4.84 0.61 2.74
C LEU A 110 6.25 0.11 3.04
N VAL A 111 6.31 -1.03 3.72
CA VAL A 111 7.52 -1.83 3.88
C VAL A 111 7.22 -3.25 3.45
N GLN A 112 8.19 -3.95 2.88
CA GLN A 112 8.02 -5.40 2.69
C GLN A 112 8.27 -6.15 4.00
N TRP A 113 7.74 -7.36 4.12
CA TRP A 113 8.13 -8.25 5.20
C TRP A 113 9.65 -8.45 5.23
N ASP A 114 10.23 -8.46 6.43
CA ASP A 114 11.69 -8.50 6.65
C ASP A 114 12.40 -7.32 5.94
N ALA A 115 11.84 -6.13 6.12
CA ALA A 115 12.43 -4.91 5.58
C ALA A 115 13.81 -4.65 6.19
N GLY A 116 14.79 -4.37 5.35
CA GLY A 116 16.06 -3.82 5.80
C GLY A 116 15.91 -2.41 6.37
N LEU A 117 16.92 -1.98 7.14
CA LEU A 117 16.98 -0.66 7.79
C LEU A 117 16.68 0.51 6.84
N ASN A 118 17.02 0.39 5.56
CA ASN A 118 16.80 1.44 4.55
C ASN A 118 15.32 1.82 4.40
N GLN A 119 14.39 0.85 4.44
CA GLN A 119 12.95 1.15 4.29
C GLN A 119 12.41 1.82 5.56
N ILE A 120 12.86 1.36 6.72
CA ILE A 120 12.52 1.96 8.02
C ILE A 120 13.02 3.41 8.10
N ASN A 121 14.25 3.67 7.66
CA ASN A 121 14.82 5.02 7.64
C ASN A 121 14.07 5.94 6.66
N ALA A 122 13.61 5.42 5.51
CA ALA A 122 12.80 6.20 4.57
C ALA A 122 11.45 6.63 5.16
N ILE A 123 10.87 5.87 6.09
CA ILE A 123 9.67 6.28 6.84
C ILE A 123 10.04 7.39 7.83
N ARG A 124 11.12 7.20 8.60
CA ARG A 124 11.55 8.19 9.60
C ARG A 124 11.82 9.55 8.97
N GLY A 125 12.53 9.59 7.84
CA GLY A 125 12.84 10.84 7.15
C GLY A 125 11.61 11.57 6.61
N ALA A 126 10.57 10.85 6.19
CA ALA A 126 9.33 11.46 5.72
C ALA A 126 8.35 11.85 6.85
N TRP A 127 8.53 11.29 8.05
CA TRP A 127 7.57 11.42 9.14
C TRP A 127 7.34 12.88 9.53
N ASP A 128 8.42 13.62 9.73
CA ASP A 128 8.39 14.99 10.25
C ASP A 128 7.93 16.01 9.20
N HIS A 129 7.91 15.63 7.92
CA HIS A 129 7.34 16.45 6.85
C HIS A 129 5.83 16.28 6.68
N LEU A 130 5.22 15.34 7.41
CA LEU A 130 3.83 14.94 7.27
C LEU A 130 3.04 15.16 8.56
N GLU A 131 3.43 16.13 9.41
CA GLU A 131 2.86 16.31 10.77
C GLU A 131 1.33 16.25 10.81
N ASN A 132 0.67 16.96 9.89
CA ASN A 132 -0.80 17.06 9.84
C ASN A 132 -1.51 15.89 9.12
N ALA A 133 -0.76 15.00 8.45
CA ALA A 133 -1.35 13.88 7.73
C ALA A 133 -1.65 12.71 8.68
N HIS A 134 -2.75 12.01 8.45
CA HIS A 134 -2.97 10.70 9.06
C HIS A 134 -1.97 9.69 8.48
N LYS A 135 -1.39 8.84 9.33
CA LYS A 135 -0.31 7.92 8.95
C LYS A 135 -0.72 6.48 9.22
N GLY A 136 -0.58 5.63 8.22
CA GLY A 136 -0.77 4.19 8.34
C GLY A 136 0.46 3.42 7.84
N LEU A 137 0.69 2.23 8.36
CA LEU A 137 1.77 1.33 7.94
C LEU A 137 1.20 0.07 7.31
N VAL A 138 1.66 -0.23 6.11
CA VAL A 138 1.31 -1.42 5.35
C VAL A 138 2.55 -2.28 5.20
N ILE A 139 2.48 -3.49 5.73
CA ILE A 139 3.53 -4.50 5.60
C ILE A 139 3.12 -5.41 4.45
N THR A 140 3.88 -5.40 3.37
CA THR A 140 3.57 -6.15 2.13
C THR A 140 4.32 -7.47 2.06
N LYS A 141 3.94 -8.33 1.11
CA LYS A 141 4.56 -9.66 0.87
C LYS A 141 4.50 -10.57 2.10
N CYS A 142 3.51 -10.38 2.96
CA CYS A 142 3.39 -11.13 4.21
C CYS A 142 3.11 -12.62 3.98
N GLU A 143 2.59 -13.02 2.81
CA GLU A 143 2.38 -14.42 2.43
C GLU A 143 3.68 -15.24 2.48
N MET A 144 4.85 -14.62 2.32
CA MET A 144 6.12 -15.32 2.34
C MET A 144 6.56 -15.75 3.74
N ALA A 145 5.92 -15.23 4.80
CA ALA A 145 6.35 -15.43 6.18
C ALA A 145 5.20 -15.76 7.15
N LEU A 146 4.01 -15.21 6.91
CA LEU A 146 2.81 -15.51 7.68
C LEU A 146 2.09 -16.69 7.06
N GLY A 147 1.73 -17.68 7.88
CA GLY A 147 0.85 -18.75 7.45
C GLY A 147 -0.55 -18.23 7.11
N LYS A 148 -1.32 -19.00 6.34
CA LYS A 148 -2.73 -18.67 6.03
C LYS A 148 -3.59 -18.51 7.29
N ASP A 149 -3.30 -19.23 8.37
CA ASP A 149 -4.11 -19.14 9.60
C ASP A 149 -3.44 -18.27 10.68
N ASP A 150 -2.45 -17.47 10.30
CA ASP A 150 -1.75 -16.59 11.24
C ASP A 150 -2.68 -15.51 11.81
N ARG A 151 -2.65 -15.32 13.14
CA ARG A 151 -3.50 -14.34 13.82
C ARG A 151 -3.14 -12.89 13.49
N ALA A 152 -1.94 -12.62 12.97
CA ALA A 152 -1.57 -11.28 12.51
C ALA A 152 -2.55 -10.74 11.44
N TRP A 153 -3.14 -11.64 10.65
CA TRP A 153 -4.14 -11.27 9.65
C TRP A 153 -5.41 -10.63 10.24
N ASP A 154 -5.69 -10.82 11.53
CA ASP A 154 -6.83 -10.19 12.22
C ASP A 154 -6.59 -8.69 12.49
N CYS A 155 -5.37 -8.19 12.23
CA CYS A 155 -4.98 -6.78 12.41
C CYS A 155 -5.27 -6.23 13.82
N TYR A 156 -5.19 -7.06 14.86
CA TYR A 156 -5.37 -6.58 16.24
C TYR A 156 -4.22 -5.65 16.65
N ASP A 157 -4.51 -4.65 17.49
CA ASP A 157 -3.50 -3.68 17.91
C ASP A 157 -2.29 -4.35 18.58
N GLY A 158 -1.08 -3.99 18.13
CA GLY A 158 0.17 -4.55 18.63
C GLY A 158 0.58 -5.91 18.06
N TRP A 159 -0.10 -6.47 17.05
CA TRP A 159 0.23 -7.79 16.48
C TRP A 159 1.70 -7.92 16.05
N TRP A 160 2.29 -6.82 15.56
CA TRP A 160 3.67 -6.78 15.07
C TRP A 160 4.70 -7.09 16.17
N ARG A 161 4.36 -6.91 17.45
CA ARG A 161 5.27 -7.17 18.58
C ARG A 161 5.62 -8.64 18.75
N GLN A 162 4.87 -9.54 18.13
CA GLN A 162 5.13 -10.99 18.16
C GLN A 162 6.25 -11.40 17.20
N TYR A 163 6.70 -10.50 16.31
CA TYR A 163 7.68 -10.78 15.28
C TYR A 163 8.99 -10.05 15.56
N ASP A 164 10.09 -10.80 15.68
CA ASP A 164 11.38 -10.28 16.15
C ASP A 164 11.89 -9.06 15.36
N TRP A 165 11.75 -9.07 14.04
CA TRP A 165 12.24 -7.99 13.20
C TRP A 165 11.40 -6.71 13.34
N LEU A 166 10.07 -6.82 13.49
CA LEU A 166 9.18 -5.68 13.73
C LEU A 166 9.33 -5.15 15.15
N ARG A 167 9.46 -6.04 16.14
CA ARG A 167 9.66 -5.67 17.54
C ARG A 167 10.90 -4.81 17.76
N LYS A 168 11.97 -5.02 16.99
CA LYS A 168 13.18 -4.18 16.99
C LYS A 168 12.92 -2.72 16.56
N HIS A 169 11.76 -2.46 15.94
CA HIS A 169 11.33 -1.16 15.46
C HIS A 169 10.03 -0.68 16.12
N ASP A 170 9.68 -1.20 17.31
CA ASP A 170 8.45 -0.81 18.02
C ASP A 170 8.39 0.70 18.32
N ASP A 171 9.54 1.36 18.44
CA ASP A 171 9.64 2.81 18.61
C ASP A 171 9.04 3.59 17.42
N LEU A 172 9.13 3.04 16.21
CA LEU A 172 8.50 3.59 15.00
C LEU A 172 7.14 2.97 14.73
N VAL A 173 7.05 1.64 14.71
CA VAL A 173 5.83 0.92 14.35
C VAL A 173 4.72 1.22 15.36
N GLY A 174 5.05 1.34 16.65
CA GLY A 174 4.10 1.71 17.69
C GLY A 174 3.48 3.10 17.51
N ARG A 175 4.12 4.02 16.77
CA ARG A 175 3.56 5.36 16.48
C ARG A 175 2.34 5.30 15.56
N PHE A 176 2.17 4.21 14.82
CA PHE A 176 1.00 4.00 13.96
C PHE A 176 -0.21 3.46 14.74
N GLY A 177 -0.03 2.95 15.96
CA GLY A 177 -1.09 2.32 16.75
C GLY A 177 -1.81 1.21 15.97
N ALA A 178 -3.14 1.23 15.96
CA ALA A 178 -3.95 0.25 15.23
C ALA A 178 -3.88 0.37 13.69
N ALA A 179 -3.23 1.40 13.13
CA ALA A 179 -3.10 1.61 11.68
C ALA A 179 -1.92 0.84 11.09
N VAL A 180 -1.82 -0.46 11.40
CA VAL A 180 -0.74 -1.36 10.93
C VAL A 180 -1.35 -2.63 10.34
N TRP A 181 -1.20 -2.83 9.04
CA TRP A 181 -1.82 -3.94 8.32
C TRP A 181 -0.78 -4.87 7.69
N PRO A 182 -0.83 -6.19 7.97
CA PRO A 182 -0.19 -7.17 7.11
C PRO A 182 -1.04 -7.32 5.86
N THR A 183 -0.40 -7.27 4.70
CA THR A 183 -1.06 -7.36 3.40
C THR A 183 -0.35 -8.35 2.50
N SER A 184 -1.15 -8.97 1.63
CA SER A 184 -0.66 -9.83 0.59
C SER A 184 -1.43 -9.59 -0.70
N SER A 185 -0.73 -9.08 -1.72
CA SER A 185 -1.33 -8.85 -3.04
C SER A 185 -1.59 -10.14 -3.81
N TYR A 186 -0.80 -11.19 -3.57
CA TYR A 186 -1.01 -12.51 -4.18
C TYR A 186 -1.87 -13.39 -3.29
N GLY A 187 -1.65 -13.34 -1.99
CA GLY A 187 -2.34 -14.13 -0.98
C GLY A 187 -1.96 -15.60 -1.02
N PHE A 188 -2.97 -16.46 -0.88
CA PHE A 188 -2.77 -17.90 -0.72
C PHE A 188 -3.65 -18.67 -1.68
N ASP A 189 -3.10 -19.75 -2.25
CA ASP A 189 -3.89 -20.68 -3.03
C ASP A 189 -4.93 -21.36 -2.12
N ASN A 190 -6.20 -21.34 -2.55
CA ASN A 190 -7.29 -21.87 -1.75
C ASN A 190 -7.23 -23.39 -1.57
N ASN A 191 -6.60 -24.09 -2.53
CA ASN A 191 -6.51 -25.55 -2.51
C ASN A 191 -5.39 -26.04 -1.62
N THR A 192 -4.21 -25.40 -1.69
CA THR A 192 -3.02 -25.87 -0.99
C THR A 192 -2.69 -25.09 0.28
N GLY A 193 -3.21 -23.88 0.45
CA GLY A 193 -2.87 -22.98 1.55
C GLY A 193 -1.47 -22.37 1.46
N TYR A 194 -0.68 -22.71 0.43
CA TYR A 194 0.61 -22.10 0.17
C TYR A 194 0.46 -20.69 -0.41
N PRO A 195 1.51 -19.85 -0.34
CA PRO A 195 1.52 -18.57 -1.01
C PRO A 195 1.17 -18.75 -2.49
N ALA A 196 0.32 -17.85 -3.01
CA ALA A 196 -0.12 -17.80 -4.40
C ALA A 196 0.99 -17.28 -5.33
N ALA A 197 2.24 -17.69 -5.07
CA ALA A 197 3.44 -17.36 -5.80
C ALA A 197 4.47 -18.49 -5.73
N ILE A 198 5.09 -18.81 -6.86
CA ILE A 198 6.19 -19.77 -6.96
C ILE A 198 7.49 -19.01 -7.22
N LEU A 199 8.59 -19.39 -6.58
CA LEU A 199 9.91 -18.91 -6.97
C LEU A 199 10.39 -19.67 -8.21
N GLY A 200 10.47 -19.00 -9.35
CA GLY A 200 11.02 -19.57 -10.59
C GLY A 200 12.53 -19.79 -10.53
N GLU A 201 13.10 -20.36 -11.59
CA GLU A 201 14.53 -20.74 -11.71
C GLU A 201 15.53 -19.59 -11.47
N PHE A 202 15.08 -18.33 -11.52
CA PHE A 202 15.90 -17.13 -11.29
C PHE A 202 15.51 -16.37 -10.00
N GLY A 203 14.77 -17.00 -9.09
CA GLY A 203 14.29 -16.38 -7.85
C GLY A 203 13.20 -15.34 -8.05
N HIS A 204 12.65 -15.22 -9.27
CA HIS A 204 11.50 -14.36 -9.53
C HIS A 204 10.21 -15.01 -9.05
N SER A 205 9.39 -14.24 -8.34
CA SER A 205 8.06 -14.66 -7.91
C SER A 205 7.11 -14.71 -9.11
N LEU A 206 6.53 -15.88 -9.37
CA LEU A 206 5.52 -16.12 -10.40
C LEU A 206 4.16 -16.31 -9.71
N PRO A 207 3.24 -15.32 -9.78
CA PRO A 207 1.96 -15.43 -9.11
C PRO A 207 1.05 -16.48 -9.79
N PHE A 208 0.31 -17.25 -9.00
CA PHE A 208 -0.68 -18.23 -9.47
C PHE A 208 -1.86 -18.29 -8.50
N ASN A 209 -3.09 -18.49 -8.99
CA ASN A 209 -4.31 -18.53 -8.16
C ASN A 209 -4.42 -17.36 -7.15
N ILE A 210 -4.19 -16.13 -7.62
CA ILE A 210 -4.18 -14.92 -6.78
C ILE A 210 -5.48 -14.80 -5.97
N ASN A 211 -5.34 -14.80 -4.64
CA ASN A 211 -6.43 -14.60 -3.69
C ASN A 211 -5.97 -13.61 -2.59
N PRO A 212 -6.00 -12.30 -2.89
CA PRO A 212 -5.37 -11.28 -2.06
C PRO A 212 -5.93 -11.24 -0.64
N ARG A 213 -5.10 -10.83 0.32
CA ARG A 213 -5.50 -10.69 1.73
C ARG A 213 -5.20 -9.31 2.28
N ASN A 214 -6.20 -8.76 2.98
CA ASN A 214 -6.14 -7.47 3.69
C ASN A 214 -5.76 -6.25 2.84
N VAL A 215 -5.69 -6.38 1.51
CA VAL A 215 -5.27 -5.30 0.59
C VAL A 215 -6.21 -4.09 0.60
N HIS A 216 -7.48 -4.27 0.99
CA HIS A 216 -8.49 -3.21 1.03
C HIS A 216 -8.46 -2.40 2.34
N LEU A 217 -8.11 -3.04 3.45
CA LEU A 217 -8.20 -2.44 4.79
C LEU A 217 -7.43 -1.11 4.93
N PRO A 218 -6.18 -0.96 4.43
CA PRO A 218 -5.48 0.32 4.51
C PRO A 218 -6.19 1.45 3.77
N PHE A 219 -6.86 1.14 2.64
CA PHE A 219 -7.56 2.13 1.83
C PHE A 219 -8.90 2.52 2.44
N GLU A 220 -9.68 1.56 2.95
CA GLU A 220 -10.91 1.85 3.70
C GLU A 220 -10.62 2.73 4.91
N TRP A 221 -9.57 2.41 5.68
CA TRP A 221 -9.12 3.27 6.77
C TRP A 221 -8.75 4.66 6.27
N ALA A 222 -7.95 4.77 5.20
CA ALA A 222 -7.51 6.05 4.68
C ALA A 222 -8.69 6.92 4.23
N PHE A 223 -9.63 6.34 3.49
CA PHE A 223 -10.82 7.04 3.01
C PHE A 223 -11.71 7.48 4.17
N SER A 224 -11.90 6.63 5.20
CA SER A 224 -12.66 7.03 6.40
C SER A 224 -12.06 8.27 7.09
N LYS A 225 -10.73 8.43 7.08
CA LYS A 225 -10.05 9.60 7.64
C LYS A 225 -10.22 10.86 6.80
N MET A 226 -10.31 10.73 5.48
CA MET A 226 -10.60 11.86 4.58
C MET A 226 -12.08 12.24 4.58
N GLU A 227 -12.97 11.28 4.88
CA GLU A 227 -14.40 11.53 4.94
C GLU A 227 -14.85 12.15 6.27
N GLY A 228 -14.26 11.74 7.40
CA GLY A 228 -14.59 12.18 8.76
C GLY A 228 -13.86 13.43 9.28
N GLY A 229 -13.15 14.15 8.41
CA GLY A 229 -12.56 15.47 8.67
C GLY A 229 -13.49 16.61 8.33
#